data_AF-A0AAW0F0F4-F1
#
_entry.id   AF-A0AAW0F0F4-F1
#
_cell.length_a   1.000
_cell.length_b   1.000
_cell.length_c   1.000
_cell.angle_alpha   90.00
_cell.angle_beta   90.00
_cell.angle_gamma   90.00
#
_symmetry.space_group_name_H-M   'P 1'
#
loop_
_entity.id
_entity.type
_entity.pdbx_description
1 polymer ?
#
loop_
_entity_poly.entity_id
_entity_poly.type
_entity_poly.pdbx_seq_one_letter_code
_entity_poly.pdbx_strand_id
1 'polypeptide(L)'
;MRRSLLKTAVAAVLLCAAARGSAQHVVSEPEEVKWHHRDFDALQARTVSTRVSRGNRVADTAGRPFVITAPPDWTPIRIAVFTYDIDDKSRYCTEAGQLRPDMKGNTVICEPDDVLTDIKKQTLLEFLIPSAVRLHEERLSVQRERGNIVVDQLMHENPECRDFSIPASHRREGVANTDFVLYVAAGPILGIADAWSFTCQNFANGRPSVGVANVSPEAITANPQIVRVIAHEILHALGFNYYDFSDQNMIGYAFSLRGKSNVPVIKSPMVVAQARAHFGCNTQTFLELEDMGGEGTALSHWKRRSMKDDLMASTSGAGIYSAITIAAMEDTGYYKGNYSMAEPMMYGRNAGCGLVQEKCVVNGISQFPEMFCGSVNATKLVCASDRLSVGMCYVVDHPSPLPPQFQYFADATLGGADVKMDYCPYVQPFSNTKCSFDGRFLNGSVYGARSRCFDATAGFAESGRSSAQYGLCAKVHCGTTTTYSVKVKGAAMYTRCKPGTTLPLSLLSPTFSDGHITCPPYDSVCGMRVDTTKARRRGAAEKGEATSGQSS
;
A
#
# COMPACT_ATOMS: atom_id res chain seq x y z
N MET A 1 73.95 -13.97 -25.85
CA MET A 1 74.35 -15.07 -24.93
C MET A 1 73.21 -15.29 -23.93
N ARG A 2 72.23 -16.13 -24.28
CA ARG A 2 71.98 -17.47 -23.71
C ARG A 2 71.78 -17.52 -22.18
N ARG A 3 70.50 -17.60 -21.78
CA ARG A 3 69.85 -18.66 -20.96
C ARG A 3 68.35 -18.27 -20.81
N SER A 4 67.45 -18.82 -21.64
CA SER A 4 66.57 -19.99 -21.39
C SER A 4 65.50 -19.71 -20.32
N LEU A 5 64.25 -19.35 -20.65
CA LEU A 5 63.10 -20.18 -21.06
C LEU A 5 62.59 -21.20 -20.02
N LEU A 6 61.40 -20.90 -19.45
CA LEU A 6 60.21 -21.73 -19.09
C LEU A 6 59.57 -21.20 -17.77
N LYS A 7 58.25 -21.16 -17.52
CA LYS A 7 56.99 -21.18 -18.28
C LYS A 7 55.86 -20.91 -17.24
N THR A 8 54.91 -20.02 -17.58
CA THR A 8 53.43 -20.05 -17.32
C THR A 8 52.77 -20.19 -15.93
N ALA A 9 51.62 -19.49 -15.83
CA ALA A 9 50.41 -19.66 -14.97
C ALA A 9 50.46 -19.00 -13.56
N VAL A 10 49.78 -17.88 -13.28
CA VAL A 10 48.32 -17.62 -13.09
C VAL A 10 47.75 -18.18 -11.77
N ALA A 11 47.35 -17.23 -10.89
CA ALA A 11 46.40 -17.32 -9.77
C ALA A 11 46.87 -18.16 -8.55
N ALA A 12 46.66 -17.78 -7.28
CA ALA A 12 45.63 -16.94 -6.69
C ALA A 12 45.97 -16.65 -5.20
N VAL A 13 45.26 -15.67 -4.64
CA VAL A 13 44.83 -15.50 -3.23
C VAL A 13 45.83 -14.92 -2.21
N LEU A 14 45.27 -13.93 -1.49
CA LEU A 14 45.47 -13.50 -0.10
C LEU A 14 46.21 -12.17 0.16
N LEU A 15 45.47 -11.35 0.92
CA LEU A 15 45.92 -10.37 1.91
C LEU A 15 46.41 -9.01 1.37
N CYS A 16 45.50 -8.04 1.39
CA CYS A 16 45.88 -6.69 1.82
C CYS A 16 44.79 -6.14 2.75
N ALA A 17 45.10 -6.19 4.04
CA ALA A 17 44.52 -5.33 5.06
C ALA A 17 45.46 -4.13 5.30
N ALA A 18 44.84 -3.03 5.70
CA ALA A 18 45.42 -1.84 6.33
C ALA A 18 45.98 -0.71 5.43
N ALA A 19 45.11 0.31 5.33
CA ALA A 19 45.37 1.68 5.81
C ALA A 19 45.76 2.79 4.80
N ARG A 20 44.74 3.66 4.60
CA ARG A 20 44.77 5.14 4.63
C ARG A 20 45.31 5.88 3.42
N GLY A 21 44.41 6.65 2.80
CA GLY A 21 44.72 7.75 1.89
C GLY A 21 43.43 8.49 1.50
N SER A 22 43.17 9.59 2.19
CA SER A 22 41.99 10.45 2.13
C SER A 22 41.66 10.96 0.71
N ALA A 23 40.41 10.82 0.29
CA ALA A 23 39.80 11.69 -0.72
C ALA A 23 38.46 12.18 -0.18
N GLN A 24 38.41 13.48 0.13
CA GLN A 24 37.21 14.19 0.56
C GLN A 24 36.22 14.22 -0.61
N HIS A 25 35.11 13.49 -0.51
CA HIS A 25 33.90 13.85 -1.24
C HIS A 25 33.11 14.82 -0.37
N VAL A 26 33.23 16.11 -0.71
CA VAL A 26 32.27 17.14 -0.29
C VAL A 26 30.94 16.78 -0.94
N VAL A 27 30.02 16.22 -0.18
CA VAL A 27 28.62 16.12 -0.58
C VAL A 27 27.98 17.45 -0.22
N SER A 28 27.95 18.37 -1.18
CA SER A 28 27.09 19.55 -1.13
C SER A 28 25.63 19.10 -1.19
N GLU A 29 24.78 19.74 -0.39
CA GLU A 29 23.31 19.61 -0.44
C GLU A 29 22.82 19.65 -1.91
N PRO A 30 21.93 18.73 -2.34
CA PRO A 30 21.32 18.85 -3.66
C PRO A 30 20.36 20.05 -3.66
N GLU A 31 20.49 20.91 -4.68
CA GLU A 31 19.66 22.09 -4.92
C GLU A 31 18.15 21.79 -5.12
N GLU A 32 17.73 20.52 -5.11
CA GLU A 32 16.33 20.09 -5.27
C GLU A 32 15.39 20.54 -4.14
N VAL A 33 15.92 20.78 -2.93
CA VAL A 33 15.07 21.21 -1.78
C VAL A 33 14.57 22.65 -1.92
N LYS A 34 15.25 23.51 -2.70
CA LYS A 34 14.84 24.92 -2.88
C LYS A 34 13.75 25.10 -3.94
N TRP A 35 13.56 24.14 -4.84
CA TRP A 35 12.48 24.20 -5.83
C TRP A 35 11.10 23.90 -5.22
N HIS A 36 11.05 22.97 -4.26
CA HIS A 36 9.78 22.51 -3.68
C HIS A 36 9.06 23.50 -2.74
N HIS A 37 9.69 24.60 -2.32
CA HIS A 37 8.97 25.68 -1.63
C HIS A 37 8.31 26.67 -2.60
N ARG A 38 8.89 26.92 -3.78
CA ARG A 38 8.34 27.91 -4.72
C ARG A 38 7.10 27.40 -5.46
N ASP A 39 7.02 26.10 -5.73
CA ASP A 39 5.83 25.51 -6.35
C ASP A 39 4.66 25.36 -5.35
N PHE A 40 4.97 25.17 -4.06
CA PHE A 40 3.98 25.22 -2.97
C PHE A 40 3.39 26.63 -2.81
N ASP A 41 4.22 27.68 -2.87
CA ASP A 41 3.75 29.07 -2.86
C ASP A 41 2.99 29.43 -4.16
N ALA A 42 3.35 28.85 -5.31
CA ALA A 42 2.65 29.06 -6.59
C ALA A 42 1.25 28.43 -6.62
N LEU A 43 1.06 27.27 -5.96
CA LEU A 43 -0.25 26.65 -5.71
C LEU A 43 -1.10 27.48 -4.74
N GLN A 44 -0.51 28.10 -3.71
CA GLN A 44 -1.19 29.03 -2.81
C GLN A 44 -1.53 30.39 -3.44
N ALA A 45 -0.69 30.89 -4.36
CA ALA A 45 -0.90 32.18 -5.02
C ALA A 45 -2.06 32.18 -6.01
N ARG A 46 -2.42 31.02 -6.58
CA ARG A 46 -3.61 30.87 -7.45
C ARG A 46 -4.94 30.87 -6.67
N THR A 47 -4.91 30.75 -5.33
CA THR A 47 -6.11 30.61 -4.49
C THR A 47 -6.66 31.94 -3.94
N VAL A 48 -6.02 33.10 -4.21
CA VAL A 48 -6.38 34.39 -3.58
C VAL A 48 -7.15 35.35 -4.50
N SER A 49 -7.48 35.00 -5.74
CA SER A 49 -8.22 35.90 -6.64
C SER A 49 -9.49 35.31 -7.22
N THR A 50 -10.54 35.21 -6.40
CA THR A 50 -11.92 35.41 -6.86
C THR A 50 -12.73 36.17 -5.81
N ARG A 51 -13.12 37.38 -6.19
CA ARG A 51 -13.87 38.36 -5.37
C ARG A 51 -15.20 37.80 -4.86
N VAL A 52 -15.43 38.02 -3.57
CA VAL A 52 -16.76 38.02 -2.95
C VAL A 52 -17.54 39.23 -3.46
N SER A 53 -18.62 38.99 -4.22
CA SER A 53 -19.68 39.99 -4.41
C SER A 53 -20.83 39.70 -3.45
N ARG A 54 -20.98 40.57 -2.45
CA ARG A 54 -22.16 40.67 -1.58
C ARG A 54 -23.41 40.88 -2.42
N GLY A 55 -24.40 40.00 -2.27
CA GLY A 55 -25.77 40.17 -2.74
C GLY A 55 -26.76 40.03 -1.58
N ASN A 56 -27.65 41.01 -1.44
CA ASN A 56 -28.54 41.24 -0.30
C ASN A 56 -29.59 40.14 -0.05
N ARG A 57 -30.01 40.07 1.22
CA ARG A 57 -31.24 39.44 1.69
C ARG A 57 -32.46 39.97 0.93
N VAL A 58 -33.28 39.07 0.40
CA VAL A 58 -34.72 39.29 0.19
C VAL A 58 -35.45 38.04 0.67
N ALA A 59 -36.42 38.25 1.56
CA ALA A 59 -37.33 37.22 2.04
C ALA A 59 -38.27 36.77 0.91
N ASP A 60 -38.52 35.47 0.80
CA ASP A 60 -39.63 34.96 -0.01
C ASP A 60 -40.62 34.23 0.89
N THR A 61 -41.75 34.89 1.13
CA THR A 61 -42.97 34.34 1.69
C THR A 61 -43.77 33.67 0.58
N ALA A 62 -43.59 32.37 0.40
CA ALA A 62 -44.54 31.53 -0.35
C ALA A 62 -44.53 30.11 0.21
N GLY A 63 -45.59 29.74 0.93
CA GLY A 63 -45.82 28.39 1.45
C GLY A 63 -46.01 27.37 0.33
N ARG A 64 -44.91 26.86 -0.23
CA ARG A 64 -44.90 25.66 -1.06
C ARG A 64 -44.64 24.44 -0.16
N PRO A 65 -45.39 23.34 -0.30
CA PRO A 65 -45.12 22.13 0.46
C PRO A 65 -43.70 21.65 0.13
N PHE A 66 -42.90 21.43 1.16
CA PHE A 66 -41.64 20.70 1.06
C PHE A 66 -41.96 19.33 0.49
N VAL A 67 -41.65 19.11 -0.78
CA VAL A 67 -41.58 17.75 -1.33
C VAL A 67 -40.38 17.13 -0.64
N ILE A 68 -40.64 16.30 0.37
CA ILE A 68 -39.66 15.35 0.87
C ILE A 68 -39.41 14.41 -0.29
N THR A 69 -38.40 14.72 -1.12
CA THR A 69 -37.85 13.75 -2.07
C THR A 69 -37.47 12.53 -1.25
N ALA A 70 -37.98 11.36 -1.66
CA ALA A 70 -37.54 10.09 -1.07
C ALA A 70 -36.01 10.08 -1.00
N PRO A 71 -35.40 9.49 0.05
CA PRO A 71 -33.96 9.38 0.13
C PRO A 71 -33.43 8.78 -1.18
N PRO A 72 -32.34 9.32 -1.73
CA PRO A 72 -31.79 8.81 -2.98
C PRO A 72 -31.49 7.31 -2.85
N ASP A 73 -31.85 6.55 -3.90
CA ASP A 73 -31.69 5.10 -3.93
C ASP A 73 -30.22 4.75 -4.17
N TRP A 74 -29.47 4.62 -3.07
CA TRP A 74 -28.06 4.23 -3.08
C TRP A 74 -27.94 2.74 -3.40
N THR A 75 -27.16 2.42 -4.41
CA THR A 75 -27.00 1.05 -4.90
C THR A 75 -25.53 0.74 -5.15
N PRO A 76 -25.09 -0.54 -5.08
CA PRO A 76 -23.70 -0.89 -5.32
C PRO A 76 -23.21 -0.33 -6.65
N ILE A 77 -22.01 0.28 -6.63
CA ILE A 77 -21.36 0.82 -7.82
C ILE A 77 -21.11 -0.29 -8.84
N ARG A 78 -21.31 0.02 -10.12
CA ARG A 78 -20.99 -0.87 -11.24
C ARG A 78 -19.78 -0.32 -11.98
N ILE A 79 -18.65 -1.02 -11.91
CA ILE A 79 -17.43 -0.59 -12.57
C ILE A 79 -17.25 -1.39 -13.87
N ALA A 80 -17.35 -0.71 -15.01
CA ALA A 80 -17.08 -1.33 -16.31
C ALA A 80 -15.59 -1.26 -16.61
N VAL A 81 -14.92 -2.41 -16.69
CA VAL A 81 -13.48 -2.48 -16.97
C VAL A 81 -13.22 -2.90 -18.41
N PHE A 82 -12.34 -2.18 -19.08
CA PHE A 82 -11.90 -2.46 -20.44
C PHE A 82 -10.39 -2.62 -20.50
N THR A 83 -9.92 -3.68 -21.18
CA THR A 83 -8.51 -4.10 -21.18
C THR A 83 -7.93 -4.12 -22.60
N TYR A 84 -8.39 -3.23 -23.48
CA TYR A 84 -8.00 -3.22 -24.90
C TYR A 84 -6.48 -3.16 -25.10
N ASP A 85 -5.78 -2.37 -24.26
CA ASP A 85 -4.33 -2.24 -24.29
C ASP A 85 -3.59 -3.53 -23.85
N ILE A 86 -4.24 -4.44 -23.12
CA ILE A 86 -3.67 -5.74 -22.75
C ILE A 86 -3.78 -6.75 -23.91
N ASP A 87 -4.69 -6.53 -24.85
CA ASP A 87 -4.89 -7.39 -26.03
C ASP A 87 -4.10 -6.95 -27.26
N ASP A 88 -3.63 -5.71 -27.29
CA ASP A 88 -2.82 -5.16 -28.37
C ASP A 88 -1.31 -5.31 -28.07
N LYS A 89 -0.63 -6.18 -28.83
CA LYS A 89 0.81 -6.46 -28.70
C LYS A 89 1.72 -5.25 -28.94
N SER A 90 1.21 -4.15 -29.50
CA SER A 90 1.96 -2.90 -29.65
C SER A 90 1.96 -2.05 -28.38
N ARG A 91 1.13 -2.42 -27.39
CA ARG A 91 0.86 -1.62 -26.19
C ARG A 91 1.52 -2.18 -24.92
N TYR A 92 2.01 -3.41 -24.97
CA TYR A 92 2.73 -4.05 -23.88
C TYR A 92 3.95 -4.83 -24.39
N CYS A 93 4.88 -5.15 -23.49
CA CYS A 93 6.11 -5.87 -23.81
C CYS A 93 5.84 -7.36 -24.06
N THR A 94 6.15 -7.83 -25.28
CA THR A 94 6.07 -9.26 -25.64
C THR A 94 7.42 -9.96 -25.59
N GLU A 95 8.51 -9.20 -25.66
CA GLU A 95 9.89 -9.68 -25.50
C GLU A 95 10.76 -8.52 -24.97
N ALA A 96 11.88 -8.86 -24.33
CA ALA A 96 12.85 -7.87 -23.85
C ALA A 96 13.54 -7.16 -25.03
N GLY A 97 13.85 -5.87 -24.86
CA GLY A 97 14.47 -5.01 -25.88
C GLY A 97 13.48 -4.30 -26.80
N GLN A 98 12.18 -4.61 -26.76
CA GLN A 98 11.14 -3.87 -27.48
C GLN A 98 10.98 -2.45 -26.91
N LEU A 99 10.58 -1.50 -27.75
CA LEU A 99 10.06 -0.21 -27.31
C LEU A 99 8.55 -0.29 -27.16
N ARG A 100 8.03 0.06 -25.97
CA ARG A 100 6.59 0.05 -25.66
C ARG A 100 6.18 1.29 -24.87
N PRO A 101 4.92 1.72 -24.97
CA PRO A 101 4.45 2.89 -24.23
C PRO A 101 4.50 2.64 -22.72
N ASP A 102 4.92 3.64 -21.95
CA ASP A 102 4.81 3.63 -20.47
C ASP A 102 3.40 4.01 -19.97
N MET A 103 2.50 4.25 -20.93
CA MET A 103 1.13 4.70 -20.74
C MET A 103 1.01 6.12 -20.15
N LYS A 104 2.11 6.89 -20.06
CA LYS A 104 2.16 8.29 -19.61
C LYS A 104 2.68 9.25 -20.69
N GLY A 105 2.59 8.85 -21.95
CA GLY A 105 3.01 9.63 -23.10
C GLY A 105 4.47 9.42 -23.53
N ASN A 106 5.20 8.47 -22.95
CA ASN A 106 6.57 8.13 -23.34
C ASN A 106 6.68 6.67 -23.81
N THR A 107 7.88 6.29 -24.27
CA THR A 107 8.22 4.91 -24.61
C THR A 107 9.44 4.43 -23.82
N VAL A 108 9.40 3.17 -23.41
CA VAL A 108 10.42 2.53 -22.58
C VAL A 108 10.91 1.26 -23.28
N ILE A 109 12.21 0.97 -23.10
CA ILE A 109 12.81 -0.30 -23.54
C ILE A 109 12.42 -1.36 -22.53
N CYS A 110 11.74 -2.40 -22.99
CA CYS A 110 11.31 -3.52 -22.16
C CYS A 110 12.51 -4.27 -21.59
N GLU A 111 12.58 -4.39 -20.26
CA GLU A 111 13.44 -5.32 -19.57
C GLU A 111 12.82 -6.73 -19.54
N PRO A 112 13.58 -7.78 -19.16
CA PRO A 112 13.01 -9.13 -19.04
C PRO A 112 11.79 -9.22 -18.13
N ASP A 113 11.78 -8.46 -17.04
CA ASP A 113 10.69 -8.47 -16.06
C ASP A 113 9.44 -7.71 -16.55
N ASP A 114 9.60 -6.81 -17.53
CA ASP A 114 8.49 -6.11 -18.20
C ASP A 114 7.68 -7.01 -19.14
N VAL A 115 8.17 -8.21 -19.49
CA VAL A 115 7.47 -9.08 -20.43
C VAL A 115 6.17 -9.58 -19.81
N LEU A 116 5.05 -9.25 -20.47
CA LEU A 116 3.71 -9.72 -20.10
C LEU A 116 3.46 -11.10 -20.72
N THR A 117 3.89 -12.14 -20.02
CA THR A 117 3.67 -13.53 -20.41
C THR A 117 2.18 -13.90 -20.37
N ASP A 118 1.80 -15.00 -21.04
CA ASP A 118 0.42 -15.51 -21.02
C ASP A 118 -0.06 -15.80 -19.59
N ILE A 119 0.83 -16.31 -18.72
CA ILE A 119 0.52 -16.58 -17.30
C ILE A 119 0.26 -15.27 -16.54
N LYS A 120 1.10 -14.24 -16.74
CA LYS A 120 0.89 -12.92 -16.14
C LYS A 120 -0.41 -12.31 -16.64
N LYS A 121 -0.64 -12.29 -17.95
CA LYS A 121 -1.86 -11.78 -18.57
C LYS A 121 -3.11 -12.48 -18.02
N GLN A 122 -3.10 -13.81 -17.94
CA GLN A 122 -4.21 -14.56 -17.38
C GLN A 122 -4.43 -14.26 -15.88
N THR A 123 -3.34 -14.14 -15.12
CA THR A 123 -3.39 -13.79 -13.69
C THR A 123 -3.98 -12.40 -13.48
N LEU A 124 -3.59 -11.43 -14.30
CA LEU A 124 -4.10 -10.06 -14.25
C LEU A 124 -5.60 -10.00 -14.56
N LEU A 125 -6.02 -10.59 -15.69
CA LEU A 125 -7.39 -10.49 -16.20
C LEU A 125 -8.40 -11.32 -15.39
N GLU A 126 -8.02 -12.51 -14.91
CA GLU A 126 -8.98 -13.45 -14.31
C GLU A 126 -8.99 -13.44 -12.78
N PHE A 127 -7.94 -12.88 -12.16
CA PHE A 127 -7.80 -12.82 -10.71
C PHE A 127 -7.57 -11.41 -10.18
N LEU A 128 -6.51 -10.72 -10.60
CA LEU A 128 -6.09 -9.48 -9.94
C LEU A 128 -7.09 -8.33 -10.14
N ILE A 129 -7.41 -7.97 -11.40
CA ILE A 129 -8.35 -6.90 -11.71
C ILE A 129 -9.75 -7.18 -11.14
N PRO A 130 -10.37 -8.36 -11.37
CA PRO A 130 -11.70 -8.62 -10.83
C PRO A 130 -11.74 -8.61 -9.30
N SER A 131 -10.68 -9.07 -8.63
CA SER A 131 -10.62 -9.05 -7.17
C SER A 131 -10.50 -7.64 -6.61
N ALA A 132 -9.72 -6.76 -7.28
CA ALA A 132 -9.57 -5.37 -6.89
C ALA A 132 -10.87 -4.57 -7.08
N VAL A 133 -11.50 -4.71 -8.25
CA VAL A 133 -12.80 -4.08 -8.55
C VAL A 133 -13.86 -4.48 -7.52
N ARG A 134 -13.95 -5.78 -7.22
CA ARG A 134 -14.90 -6.30 -6.24
C ARG A 134 -14.74 -5.68 -4.86
N LEU A 135 -13.51 -5.32 -4.44
CA LEU A 135 -13.30 -4.65 -3.16
C LEU A 135 -14.04 -3.31 -3.08
N HIS A 136 -14.09 -2.55 -4.18
CA HIS A 136 -14.83 -1.29 -4.28
C HIS A 136 -16.33 -1.52 -4.41
N GLU A 137 -16.76 -2.44 -5.29
CA GLU A 137 -18.20 -2.72 -5.53
C GLU A 137 -18.94 -3.20 -4.26
N GLU A 138 -18.27 -3.93 -3.37
CA GLU A 138 -18.86 -4.39 -2.11
C GLU A 138 -18.91 -3.29 -1.03
N ARG A 139 -18.13 -2.21 -1.17
CA ARG A 139 -17.92 -1.18 -0.14
C ARG A 139 -18.51 0.17 -0.50
N LEU A 140 -18.72 0.45 -1.77
CA LEU A 140 -19.17 1.75 -2.24
C LEU A 140 -20.50 1.59 -2.99
N SER A 141 -21.49 2.33 -2.54
CA SER A 141 -22.74 2.54 -3.26
C SER A 141 -22.75 3.92 -3.89
N VAL A 142 -23.49 4.10 -4.98
CA VAL A 142 -23.64 5.36 -5.72
C VAL A 142 -25.11 5.70 -5.94
N GLN A 143 -25.37 6.97 -6.16
CA GLN A 143 -26.57 7.43 -6.85
C GLN A 143 -26.30 7.37 -8.35
N ARG A 144 -27.11 6.60 -9.07
CA ARG A 144 -26.86 6.35 -10.49
C ARG A 144 -27.21 7.57 -11.32
N GLU A 145 -26.26 7.96 -12.18
CA GLU A 145 -26.52 8.95 -13.23
C GLU A 145 -27.35 8.30 -14.35
N ARG A 146 -28.18 9.11 -15.02
CA ARG A 146 -29.03 8.61 -16.11
C ARG A 146 -28.26 8.59 -17.42
N GLY A 147 -28.46 7.52 -18.19
CA GLY A 147 -27.88 7.37 -19.53
C GLY A 147 -26.54 6.65 -19.54
N ASN A 148 -25.86 6.70 -20.67
CA ASN A 148 -24.57 6.07 -20.88
C ASN A 148 -23.44 7.03 -20.46
N ILE A 149 -22.33 6.48 -19.96
CA ILE A 149 -21.10 7.26 -19.77
C ILE A 149 -20.45 7.43 -21.14
N VAL A 150 -20.61 8.61 -21.74
CA VAL A 150 -19.93 8.99 -22.98
C VAL A 150 -18.54 9.49 -22.62
N VAL A 151 -17.51 8.85 -23.19
CA VAL A 151 -16.13 9.21 -22.93
C VAL A 151 -15.76 10.44 -23.74
N ASP A 152 -15.22 11.45 -23.05
CA ASP A 152 -14.89 12.74 -23.63
C ASP A 152 -13.94 12.57 -24.82
N GLN A 153 -14.26 13.28 -25.90
CA GLN A 153 -13.39 13.34 -27.06
C GLN A 153 -12.06 13.96 -26.69
N LEU A 154 -12.03 14.95 -25.78
CA LEU A 154 -10.84 15.68 -25.33
C LEU A 154 -9.96 14.91 -24.34
N MET A 155 -10.30 13.66 -23.99
CA MET A 155 -9.44 12.83 -23.12
C MET A 155 -8.01 12.65 -23.67
N HIS A 156 -7.82 12.81 -24.98
CA HIS A 156 -6.49 12.78 -25.63
C HIS A 156 -5.64 14.03 -25.39
N GLU A 157 -6.23 15.12 -24.88
CA GLU A 157 -5.53 16.34 -24.50
C GLU A 157 -4.94 16.25 -23.10
N ASN A 158 -5.47 15.36 -22.25
CA ASN A 158 -4.93 15.07 -20.93
C ASN A 158 -3.68 14.16 -21.07
N PRO A 159 -2.48 14.62 -20.65
CA PRO A 159 -1.25 13.85 -20.78
C PRO A 159 -1.25 12.49 -20.07
N GLU A 160 -1.94 12.38 -18.93
CA GLU A 160 -2.03 11.14 -18.15
C GLU A 160 -3.01 10.11 -18.74
N CYS A 161 -3.98 10.57 -19.53
CA CYS A 161 -5.09 9.77 -20.04
C CYS A 161 -4.99 9.47 -21.54
N ARG A 162 -4.22 10.25 -22.29
CA ARG A 162 -4.23 10.25 -23.76
C ARG A 162 -3.77 8.95 -24.40
N ASP A 163 -2.95 8.19 -23.70
CA ASP A 163 -2.33 7.01 -24.28
C ASP A 163 -3.30 5.84 -24.40
N PHE A 164 -4.39 5.79 -23.62
CA PHE A 164 -5.25 4.61 -23.55
C PHE A 164 -6.10 4.37 -24.79
N SER A 165 -6.30 3.09 -25.12
CA SER A 165 -7.09 2.68 -26.27
C SER A 165 -8.59 2.78 -25.96
N ILE A 166 -9.27 3.75 -26.58
CA ILE A 166 -10.70 4.04 -26.35
C ILE A 166 -11.48 3.84 -27.66
N PRO A 167 -12.41 2.85 -27.71
CA PRO A 167 -13.23 2.61 -28.90
C PRO A 167 -14.10 3.81 -29.29
N ALA A 168 -14.32 3.99 -30.60
CA ALA A 168 -15.19 5.04 -31.12
C ALA A 168 -16.65 4.93 -30.62
N SER A 169 -17.13 3.72 -30.32
CA SER A 169 -18.45 3.52 -29.73
C SER A 169 -18.56 4.14 -28.33
N HIS A 170 -17.51 4.04 -27.50
CA HIS A 170 -17.51 4.64 -26.16
C HIS A 170 -17.53 6.17 -26.20
N ARG A 171 -17.02 6.78 -27.28
CA ARG A 171 -17.04 8.24 -27.51
C ARG A 171 -18.33 8.74 -28.16
N ARG A 172 -19.08 7.88 -28.86
CA ARG A 172 -20.31 8.27 -29.60
C ARG A 172 -21.59 7.83 -28.89
N GLU A 173 -21.66 6.56 -28.53
CA GLU A 173 -22.83 5.92 -27.90
C GLU A 173 -22.70 5.91 -26.37
N GLY A 174 -21.46 5.83 -25.87
CA GLY A 174 -21.16 5.70 -24.45
C GLY A 174 -21.31 4.27 -23.93
N VAL A 175 -20.85 4.05 -22.71
CA VAL A 175 -20.94 2.77 -22.02
C VAL A 175 -22.23 2.72 -21.21
N ALA A 176 -23.10 1.76 -21.51
CA ALA A 176 -24.37 1.57 -20.82
C ALA A 176 -24.21 0.81 -19.50
N ASN A 177 -25.20 0.96 -18.60
CA ASN A 177 -25.34 0.16 -17.38
C ASN A 177 -24.13 0.16 -16.44
N THR A 178 -23.40 1.27 -16.40
CA THR A 178 -22.22 1.44 -15.55
C THR A 178 -22.28 2.77 -14.81
N ASP A 179 -21.58 2.85 -13.68
CA ASP A 179 -21.47 4.04 -12.86
C ASP A 179 -20.04 4.62 -12.85
N PHE A 180 -19.08 3.89 -13.44
CA PHE A 180 -17.69 4.27 -13.63
C PHE A 180 -17.04 3.39 -14.72
N VAL A 181 -16.33 4.00 -15.68
CA VAL A 181 -15.58 3.30 -16.73
C VAL A 181 -14.09 3.31 -16.40
N LEU A 182 -13.46 2.14 -16.35
CA LEU A 182 -12.03 1.99 -16.11
C LEU A 182 -11.34 1.36 -17.32
N TYR A 183 -10.33 2.03 -17.88
CA TYR A 183 -9.43 1.44 -18.87
C TYR A 183 -8.15 0.95 -18.20
N VAL A 184 -7.78 -0.30 -18.42
CA VAL A 184 -6.61 -0.92 -17.79
C VAL A 184 -5.60 -1.38 -18.82
N ALA A 185 -4.34 -1.01 -18.61
CA ALA A 185 -3.19 -1.42 -19.38
C ALA A 185 -2.17 -2.19 -18.52
N ALA A 186 -1.19 -2.79 -19.18
CA ALA A 186 -0.05 -3.46 -18.55
C ALA A 186 1.24 -3.18 -19.35
N GLY A 187 1.53 -1.89 -19.53
CA GLY A 187 2.78 -1.40 -20.13
C GLY A 187 3.91 -1.31 -19.09
N PRO A 188 5.18 -1.28 -19.53
CA PRO A 188 6.34 -1.12 -18.64
C PRO A 188 6.24 0.17 -17.82
N ILE A 189 6.73 0.13 -16.58
CA ILE A 189 6.75 1.30 -15.68
C ILE A 189 8.18 1.60 -15.31
N LEU A 190 8.62 2.85 -15.53
CA LEU A 190 9.92 3.30 -15.03
C LEU A 190 9.86 3.52 -13.52
N GLY A 191 10.84 2.96 -12.80
CA GLY A 191 10.98 3.14 -11.36
C GLY A 191 10.39 1.99 -10.54
N ILE A 192 9.94 2.29 -9.33
CA ILE A 192 9.57 1.28 -8.31
C ILE A 192 8.06 1.11 -8.12
N ALA A 193 7.24 1.67 -9.03
CA ALA A 193 5.79 1.64 -8.90
C ALA A 193 5.21 0.35 -9.50
N ASP A 194 4.51 -0.41 -8.67
CA ASP A 194 3.83 -1.66 -9.09
C ASP A 194 2.61 -1.39 -10.00
N ALA A 195 1.96 -0.23 -9.83
CA ALA A 195 0.84 0.25 -10.62
C ALA A 195 0.69 1.76 -10.47
N TRP A 196 -0.15 2.38 -11.30
CA TRP A 196 -0.63 3.75 -11.12
C TRP A 196 -2.02 3.92 -11.75
N SER A 197 -2.71 5.00 -11.40
CA SER A 197 -4.03 5.33 -11.96
C SER A 197 -4.35 6.82 -11.91
N PHE A 198 -5.32 7.23 -12.72
CA PHE A 198 -5.82 8.61 -12.75
C PHE A 198 -7.33 8.67 -13.02
N THR A 199 -7.95 9.72 -12.52
CA THR A 199 -9.28 10.16 -12.95
C THR A 199 -9.14 10.97 -14.24
N CYS A 200 -9.89 10.62 -15.28
CA CYS A 200 -9.82 11.27 -16.59
C CYS A 200 -11.06 12.09 -16.94
N GLN A 201 -12.20 11.79 -16.31
CA GLN A 201 -13.46 12.48 -16.57
C GLN A 201 -14.38 12.39 -15.35
N ASN A 202 -15.06 13.49 -15.06
CA ASN A 202 -16.06 13.57 -13.99
C ASN A 202 -17.46 13.78 -14.59
N PHE A 203 -18.47 13.36 -13.85
CA PHE A 203 -19.85 13.79 -14.06
C PHE A 203 -20.00 15.27 -13.71
N ALA A 204 -21.12 15.88 -14.13
CA ALA A 204 -21.42 17.28 -13.84
C ALA A 204 -21.51 17.60 -12.34
N ASN A 205 -21.78 16.61 -11.49
CA ASN A 205 -21.79 16.75 -10.03
C ASN A 205 -20.40 16.58 -9.39
N GLY A 206 -19.34 16.47 -10.20
CA GLY A 206 -17.97 16.29 -9.73
C GLY A 206 -17.54 14.83 -9.53
N ARG A 207 -18.49 13.88 -9.43
CA ARG A 207 -18.14 12.47 -9.18
C ARG A 207 -17.33 11.89 -10.36
N PRO A 208 -16.22 11.19 -10.11
CA PRO A 208 -15.48 10.48 -11.15
C PRO A 208 -16.34 9.53 -11.97
N SER A 209 -16.14 9.54 -13.29
CA SER A 209 -16.94 8.79 -14.27
C SER A 209 -16.09 7.93 -15.21
N VAL A 210 -14.87 8.38 -15.54
CA VAL A 210 -13.89 7.63 -16.33
C VAL A 210 -12.53 7.74 -15.67
N GLY A 211 -11.83 6.61 -15.54
CA GLY A 211 -10.45 6.57 -15.10
C GLY A 211 -9.62 5.59 -15.91
N VAL A 212 -8.31 5.65 -15.68
CA VAL A 212 -7.32 4.78 -16.30
C VAL A 212 -6.42 4.18 -15.23
N ALA A 213 -5.89 2.99 -15.50
CA ALA A 213 -4.89 2.36 -14.65
C ALA A 213 -3.87 1.57 -15.49
N ASN A 214 -2.63 1.56 -15.04
CA ASN A 214 -1.58 0.71 -15.61
C ASN A 214 -0.97 -0.16 -14.50
N VAL A 215 -0.76 -1.45 -14.78
CA VAL A 215 -0.15 -2.39 -13.83
C VAL A 215 1.18 -2.86 -14.40
N SER A 216 2.27 -2.67 -13.66
CA SER A 216 3.60 -3.13 -14.09
C SER A 216 3.59 -4.64 -14.31
N PRO A 217 4.03 -5.14 -15.48
CA PRO A 217 4.18 -6.58 -15.69
C PRO A 217 5.12 -7.25 -14.70
N GLU A 218 6.12 -6.54 -14.15
CA GLU A 218 7.03 -7.07 -13.11
C GLU A 218 6.26 -7.45 -11.83
N ALA A 219 5.27 -6.63 -11.45
CA ALA A 219 4.51 -6.82 -10.22
C ALA A 219 3.46 -7.94 -10.31
N ILE A 220 3.11 -8.40 -11.51
CA ILE A 220 2.02 -9.36 -11.73
C ILE A 220 2.42 -10.74 -11.20
N THR A 221 1.87 -11.07 -10.03
CA THR A 221 1.99 -12.38 -9.39
C THR A 221 0.64 -12.80 -8.81
N ALA A 222 0.42 -14.11 -8.59
CA ALA A 222 -0.80 -14.62 -7.95
C ALA A 222 -0.84 -14.34 -6.42
N ASN A 223 -0.41 -13.16 -6.01
CA ASN A 223 -0.29 -12.71 -4.62
C ASN A 223 -1.46 -11.77 -4.26
N PRO A 224 -2.24 -12.08 -3.20
CA PRO A 224 -3.29 -11.20 -2.68
C PRO A 224 -2.86 -9.76 -2.35
N GLN A 225 -1.57 -9.51 -2.12
CA GLN A 225 -1.06 -8.15 -1.88
C GLN A 225 -1.12 -7.28 -3.15
N ILE A 226 -0.91 -7.86 -4.33
CA ILE A 226 -1.02 -7.13 -5.60
C ILE A 226 -2.47 -6.71 -5.87
N VAL A 227 -3.44 -7.50 -5.42
CA VAL A 227 -4.87 -7.09 -5.44
C VAL A 227 -5.07 -5.79 -4.64
N ARG A 228 -4.34 -5.60 -3.52
CA ARG A 228 -4.44 -4.38 -2.70
C ARG A 228 -3.79 -3.18 -3.37
N VAL A 229 -2.67 -3.39 -4.04
CA VAL A 229 -2.04 -2.34 -4.86
C VAL A 229 -3.00 -1.88 -5.96
N ILE A 230 -3.58 -2.82 -6.73
CA ILE A 230 -4.51 -2.44 -7.81
C ILE A 230 -5.77 -1.78 -7.24
N ALA A 231 -6.29 -2.23 -6.09
CA ALA A 231 -7.43 -1.60 -5.45
C ALA A 231 -7.10 -0.19 -4.90
N HIS A 232 -5.88 0.02 -4.41
CA HIS A 232 -5.40 1.35 -4.02
C HIS A 232 -5.46 2.31 -5.21
N GLU A 233 -4.90 1.88 -6.35
CA GLU A 233 -4.92 2.67 -7.58
C GLU A 233 -6.35 2.92 -8.07
N ILE A 234 -7.19 1.89 -8.19
CA ILE A 234 -8.59 2.10 -8.60
C ILE A 234 -9.30 3.09 -7.67
N LEU A 235 -8.96 3.14 -6.38
CA LEU A 235 -9.55 4.11 -5.46
C LEU A 235 -9.12 5.56 -5.73
N HIS A 236 -7.89 5.79 -6.19
CA HIS A 236 -7.46 7.11 -6.67
C HIS A 236 -8.31 7.56 -7.86
N ALA A 237 -8.50 6.68 -8.86
CA ALA A 237 -9.34 6.96 -10.03
C ALA A 237 -10.83 7.13 -9.68
N LEU A 238 -11.27 6.61 -8.53
CA LEU A 238 -12.62 6.82 -7.98
C LEU A 238 -12.72 8.10 -7.13
N GLY A 239 -11.65 8.85 -6.94
CA GLY A 239 -11.68 10.16 -6.29
C GLY A 239 -11.07 10.22 -4.89
N PHE A 240 -10.27 9.22 -4.48
CA PHE A 240 -9.43 9.36 -3.30
C PHE A 240 -8.17 10.14 -3.68
N ASN A 241 -8.27 11.46 -3.81
CA ASN A 241 -7.12 12.30 -4.14
C ASN A 241 -7.32 13.72 -3.60
N TYR A 242 -6.23 14.49 -3.60
CA TYR A 242 -6.23 15.87 -3.14
C TYR A 242 -7.31 16.75 -3.79
N TYR A 243 -7.51 16.65 -5.11
CA TYR A 243 -8.43 17.51 -5.84
C TYR A 243 -9.87 17.28 -5.39
N ASP A 244 -10.31 16.02 -5.36
CA ASP A 244 -11.65 15.67 -4.90
C ASP A 244 -11.87 16.03 -3.42
N PHE A 245 -10.89 15.81 -2.55
CA PHE A 245 -10.99 16.23 -1.15
C PHE A 245 -11.05 17.76 -0.99
N SER A 246 -10.34 18.50 -1.84
CA SER A 246 -10.35 19.96 -1.84
C SER A 246 -11.69 20.50 -2.34
N ASP A 247 -12.19 19.99 -3.46
CA ASP A 247 -13.46 20.40 -4.07
C ASP A 247 -14.64 20.16 -3.11
N GLN A 248 -14.57 19.08 -2.33
CA GLN A 248 -15.56 18.74 -1.31
C GLN A 248 -15.31 19.42 0.05
N ASN A 249 -14.36 20.37 0.13
CA ASN A 249 -14.01 21.12 1.35
C ASN A 249 -13.66 20.21 2.55
N MET A 250 -13.07 19.04 2.30
CA MET A 250 -12.71 18.08 3.33
C MET A 250 -11.35 18.38 3.98
N ILE A 251 -10.46 19.06 3.24
CA ILE A 251 -9.10 19.36 3.67
C ILE A 251 -9.08 20.54 4.63
N GLY A 252 -8.26 20.43 5.67
CA GLY A 252 -7.80 21.56 6.45
C GLY A 252 -6.35 21.39 6.87
N TYR A 253 -5.86 22.34 7.66
CA TYR A 253 -4.52 22.31 8.20
C TYR A 253 -4.54 22.34 9.73
N ALA A 254 -3.65 21.57 10.35
CA ALA A 254 -3.31 21.66 11.75
C ALA A 254 -2.07 22.56 11.90
N PHE A 255 -2.22 23.71 12.58
CA PHE A 255 -1.16 24.71 12.69
C PHE A 255 0.04 24.25 13.50
N SER A 256 -0.16 23.34 14.45
CA SER A 256 0.90 22.71 15.23
C SER A 256 0.52 21.27 15.52
N LEU A 257 1.34 20.32 15.04
CA LEU A 257 1.14 18.90 15.30
C LEU A 257 2.49 18.21 15.49
N ARG A 258 2.76 17.75 16.72
CA ARG A 258 4.03 17.11 17.11
C ARG A 258 5.27 17.95 16.75
N GLY A 259 5.16 19.28 16.84
CA GLY A 259 6.25 20.21 16.49
C GLY A 259 6.35 20.56 15.00
N LYS A 260 5.49 20.01 14.15
CA LYS A 260 5.34 20.44 12.75
C LYS A 260 4.32 21.58 12.63
N SER A 261 4.50 22.43 11.64
CA SER A 261 3.53 23.47 11.27
C SER A 261 2.79 23.11 9.98
N ASN A 262 1.54 23.56 9.85
CA ASN A 262 0.71 23.41 8.66
C ASN A 262 0.58 21.97 8.14
N VAL A 263 0.30 21.02 9.03
CA VAL A 263 0.11 19.62 8.64
C VAL A 263 -1.24 19.45 7.94
N PRO A 264 -1.30 18.87 6.72
CA PRO A 264 -2.55 18.62 6.02
C PRO A 264 -3.35 17.52 6.69
N VAL A 265 -4.66 17.75 6.82
CA VAL A 265 -5.58 16.85 7.51
C VAL A 265 -6.94 16.82 6.81
N ILE A 266 -7.68 15.72 6.97
CA ILE A 266 -9.11 15.64 6.66
C ILE A 266 -9.91 15.90 7.92
N LYS A 267 -10.87 16.84 7.85
CA LYS A 267 -11.73 17.25 8.98
C LYS A 267 -13.19 16.81 8.82
N SER A 268 -13.47 16.00 7.80
CA SER A 268 -14.83 15.62 7.44
C SER A 268 -15.48 14.68 8.47
N PRO A 269 -16.81 14.73 8.66
CA PRO A 269 -17.47 14.13 9.81
C PRO A 269 -17.30 12.62 9.93
N MET A 270 -17.44 11.86 8.84
CA MET A 270 -17.36 10.41 8.88
C MET A 270 -15.91 9.94 9.09
N VAL A 271 -14.94 10.59 8.44
CA VAL A 271 -13.52 10.31 8.67
C VAL A 271 -13.15 10.53 10.14
N VAL A 272 -13.58 11.65 10.74
CA VAL A 272 -13.33 11.92 12.16
C VAL A 272 -14.01 10.89 13.04
N ALA A 273 -15.27 10.52 12.76
CA ALA A 273 -15.98 9.52 13.54
C ALA A 273 -15.29 8.15 13.51
N GLN A 274 -14.85 7.70 12.33
CA GLN A 274 -14.14 6.42 12.19
C GLN A 274 -12.72 6.48 12.78
N ALA A 275 -12.03 7.61 12.69
CA ALA A 275 -10.73 7.80 13.34
C ALA A 275 -10.86 7.74 14.88
N ARG A 276 -11.89 8.39 15.46
CA ARG A 276 -12.18 8.30 16.91
C ARG A 276 -12.38 6.85 17.35
N ALA A 277 -13.21 6.12 16.60
CA ALA A 277 -13.52 4.73 16.89
C ALA A 277 -12.31 3.81 16.73
N HIS A 278 -11.49 4.01 15.70
CA HIS A 278 -10.31 3.19 15.42
C HIS A 278 -9.20 3.43 16.45
N PHE A 279 -8.81 4.69 16.68
CA PHE A 279 -7.73 5.02 17.61
C PHE A 279 -8.16 4.97 19.08
N GLY A 280 -9.47 4.92 19.39
CA GLY A 280 -9.96 5.02 20.76
C GLY A 280 -9.74 6.42 21.35
N CYS A 281 -9.78 7.46 20.51
CA CYS A 281 -9.55 8.85 20.92
C CYS A 281 -10.79 9.71 20.65
N ASN A 282 -11.65 9.90 21.66
CA ASN A 282 -12.91 10.64 21.49
C ASN A 282 -12.74 12.14 21.19
N THR A 283 -11.59 12.73 21.54
CA THR A 283 -11.30 14.16 21.32
C THR A 283 -10.67 14.44 19.96
N GLN A 284 -10.40 13.41 19.14
CA GLN A 284 -9.86 13.57 17.80
C GLN A 284 -10.78 14.47 16.94
N THR A 285 -10.22 15.41 16.18
CA THR A 285 -11.00 16.36 15.34
C THR A 285 -10.64 16.30 13.87
N PHE A 286 -9.69 15.46 13.48
CA PHE A 286 -9.21 15.31 12.10
C PHE A 286 -8.52 13.96 11.90
N LEU A 287 -8.10 13.65 10.68
CA LEU A 287 -7.12 12.60 10.39
C LEU A 287 -6.03 13.16 9.47
N GLU A 288 -4.78 12.80 9.73
CA GLU A 288 -3.64 13.31 8.97
C GLU A 288 -3.56 12.71 7.56
N LEU A 289 -3.31 13.58 6.59
CA LEU A 289 -2.85 13.18 5.26
C LEU A 289 -1.32 13.09 5.25
N GLU A 290 -0.78 12.36 4.29
CA GLU A 290 0.67 12.32 4.09
C GLU A 290 1.19 13.71 3.72
N ASP A 291 2.25 14.13 4.41
CA ASP A 291 2.90 15.44 4.26
C ASP A 291 4.35 15.33 3.74
N MET A 292 4.80 14.11 3.43
CA MET A 292 6.14 13.78 2.92
C MET A 292 6.06 13.05 1.58
N GLY A 293 7.19 12.97 0.85
CA GLY A 293 7.30 12.18 -0.38
C GLY A 293 7.01 12.91 -1.69
N GLY A 294 6.68 14.20 -1.64
CA GLY A 294 6.52 15.05 -2.83
C GLY A 294 5.17 14.89 -3.55
N GLU A 295 5.12 15.44 -4.77
CA GLU A 295 3.95 15.37 -5.65
C GLU A 295 3.58 13.91 -5.97
N GLY A 296 2.29 13.61 -6.05
CA GLY A 296 1.77 12.25 -6.21
C GLY A 296 1.78 11.39 -4.95
N THR A 297 2.50 11.79 -3.89
CA THR A 297 2.46 11.11 -2.58
C THR A 297 1.75 11.94 -1.52
N ALA A 298 2.16 13.20 -1.32
CA ALA A 298 1.55 14.06 -0.33
C ALA A 298 0.08 14.35 -0.68
N LEU A 299 -0.75 14.57 0.35
CA LEU A 299 -2.16 14.98 0.27
C LEU A 299 -3.15 13.97 -0.31
N SER A 300 -2.71 12.95 -1.03
CA SER A 300 -3.58 11.92 -1.63
C SER A 300 -3.54 10.57 -0.89
N HIS A 301 -2.85 10.52 0.25
CA HIS A 301 -2.70 9.32 1.07
C HIS A 301 -2.95 9.64 2.54
N TRP A 302 -3.34 8.61 3.31
CA TRP A 302 -3.27 8.70 4.75
C TRP A 302 -1.83 8.78 5.23
N LYS A 303 -1.63 9.52 6.33
CA LYS A 303 -0.31 9.59 6.97
C LYS A 303 0.16 8.20 7.38
N ARG A 304 1.25 7.72 6.78
CA ARG A 304 1.76 6.35 7.00
C ARG A 304 2.04 6.08 8.47
N ARG A 305 2.58 7.07 9.20
CA ARG A 305 2.85 6.97 10.65
C ARG A 305 1.66 6.43 11.44
N SER A 306 0.43 6.91 11.17
CA SER A 306 -0.78 6.52 11.91
C SER A 306 -1.61 5.45 11.21
N MET A 307 -1.45 5.29 9.89
CA MET A 307 -2.29 4.43 9.05
C MET A 307 -1.47 3.47 8.17
N LYS A 308 -0.29 2.99 8.62
CA LYS A 308 0.69 2.20 7.82
C LYS A 308 0.06 1.05 7.03
N ASP A 309 -0.91 0.38 7.64
CA ASP A 309 -1.52 -0.83 7.10
C ASP A 309 -2.82 -0.59 6.33
N ASP A 310 -3.27 0.67 6.23
CA ASP A 310 -4.45 1.02 5.45
C ASP A 310 -4.22 0.83 3.94
N LEU A 311 -5.30 0.58 3.21
CA LEU A 311 -5.30 0.54 1.75
C LEU A 311 -4.65 1.80 1.17
N MET A 312 -4.99 2.99 1.67
CA MET A 312 -4.52 4.29 1.17
C MET A 312 -3.33 4.86 1.93
N ALA A 313 -2.51 4.00 2.55
CA ALA A 313 -1.21 4.42 3.06
C ALA A 313 -0.27 4.77 1.89
N SER A 314 0.57 5.80 2.05
CA SER A 314 1.51 6.31 1.04
C SER A 314 2.63 5.34 0.60
N THR A 315 2.66 4.13 1.14
CA THR A 315 3.54 3.03 0.78
C THR A 315 2.83 1.74 1.18
N SER A 316 2.91 0.69 0.37
CA SER A 316 2.16 -0.53 0.63
C SER A 316 2.53 -1.16 1.98
N GLY A 317 1.52 -1.30 2.85
CA GLY A 317 1.56 -2.12 4.05
C GLY A 317 0.74 -3.40 3.84
N ALA A 318 -0.15 -3.71 4.79
CA ALA A 318 -1.11 -4.81 4.60
C ALA A 318 -2.21 -4.54 3.56
N GLY A 319 -2.51 -3.27 3.27
CA GLY A 319 -3.54 -2.86 2.30
C GLY A 319 -4.97 -3.08 2.79
N ILE A 320 -5.22 -2.79 4.07
CA ILE A 320 -6.52 -2.98 4.73
C ILE A 320 -7.52 -1.93 4.23
N TYR A 321 -8.62 -2.37 3.61
CA TYR A 321 -9.70 -1.46 3.22
C TYR A 321 -10.55 -1.11 4.44
N SER A 322 -10.04 -0.16 5.23
CA SER A 322 -10.59 0.19 6.54
C SER A 322 -11.89 0.99 6.45
N ALA A 323 -12.59 1.06 7.58
CA ALA A 323 -13.75 1.94 7.74
C ALA A 323 -13.41 3.42 7.53
N ILE A 324 -12.18 3.84 7.85
CA ILE A 324 -11.72 5.22 7.67
C ILE A 324 -11.64 5.57 6.17
N THR A 325 -11.10 4.67 5.35
CA THR A 325 -11.00 4.88 3.90
C THR A 325 -12.37 4.86 3.24
N ILE A 326 -13.28 3.98 3.69
CA ILE A 326 -14.68 4.02 3.26
C ILE A 326 -15.33 5.35 3.64
N ALA A 327 -15.07 5.85 4.84
CA ALA A 327 -15.61 7.13 5.31
C ALA A 327 -15.12 8.34 4.51
N ALA A 328 -13.86 8.34 4.07
CA ALA A 328 -13.37 9.40 3.18
C ALA A 328 -14.14 9.43 1.86
N MET A 329 -14.37 8.27 1.25
CA MET A 329 -15.19 8.19 0.04
C MET A 329 -16.63 8.64 0.30
N GLU A 330 -17.22 8.30 1.45
CA GLU A 330 -18.57 8.76 1.80
C GLU A 330 -18.64 10.28 2.01
N ASP A 331 -17.65 10.87 2.66
CA ASP A 331 -17.59 12.31 2.93
C ASP A 331 -17.37 13.16 1.67
N THR A 332 -16.92 12.57 0.55
CA THR A 332 -16.95 13.26 -0.77
C THR A 332 -18.36 13.57 -1.24
N GLY A 333 -19.38 12.91 -0.68
CA GLY A 333 -20.77 12.98 -1.15
C GLY A 333 -21.04 12.19 -2.42
N TYR A 334 -20.01 11.65 -3.09
CA TYR A 334 -20.14 10.84 -4.29
C TYR A 334 -20.64 9.41 -4.01
N TYR A 335 -20.29 8.88 -2.83
CA TYR A 335 -20.50 7.49 -2.46
C TYR A 335 -21.24 7.37 -1.14
N LYS A 336 -21.87 6.21 -0.92
CA LYS A 336 -22.33 5.77 0.39
C LYS A 336 -21.53 4.53 0.80
N GLY A 337 -20.88 4.60 1.96
CA GLY A 337 -20.04 3.53 2.47
C GLY A 337 -20.82 2.36 3.05
N ASN A 338 -20.42 1.14 2.69
CA ASN A 338 -20.88 -0.08 3.33
C ASN A 338 -19.86 -0.56 4.38
N TYR A 339 -19.96 -0.03 5.59
CA TYR A 339 -19.05 -0.34 6.70
C TYR A 339 -19.10 -1.80 7.17
N SER A 340 -20.13 -2.59 6.82
CA SER A 340 -20.18 -4.02 7.14
C SER A 340 -19.09 -4.83 6.40
N MET A 341 -18.58 -4.26 5.30
CA MET A 341 -17.50 -4.82 4.50
C MET A 341 -16.13 -4.20 4.85
N ALA A 342 -16.08 -3.25 5.80
CA ALA A 342 -14.82 -2.70 6.29
C ALA A 342 -13.95 -3.81 6.88
N GLU A 343 -12.65 -3.73 6.59
CA GLU A 343 -11.68 -4.66 7.15
C GLU A 343 -11.08 -4.10 8.44
N PRO A 344 -10.91 -4.94 9.47
CA PRO A 344 -10.34 -4.49 10.73
C PRO A 344 -8.84 -4.24 10.56
N MET A 345 -8.42 -2.99 10.71
CA MET A 345 -7.00 -2.66 10.85
C MET A 345 -6.58 -2.80 12.31
N MET A 346 -5.46 -3.47 12.57
CA MET A 346 -4.90 -3.61 13.92
C MET A 346 -3.91 -2.49 14.25
N TYR A 347 -3.18 -2.01 13.25
CA TYR A 347 -2.25 -0.89 13.39
C TYR A 347 -2.98 0.35 13.89
N GLY A 348 -2.49 0.95 14.98
CA GLY A 348 -3.10 2.12 15.62
C GLY A 348 -4.40 1.86 16.39
N ARG A 349 -4.95 0.64 16.37
CA ARG A 349 -6.23 0.36 17.04
C ARG A 349 -6.10 0.59 18.55
N ASN A 350 -6.98 1.41 19.11
CA ASN A 350 -6.98 1.80 20.53
C ASN A 350 -5.65 2.39 21.03
N ALA A 351 -4.83 2.96 20.14
CA ALA A 351 -3.57 3.60 20.53
C ALA A 351 -3.75 4.87 21.39
N GLY A 352 -4.98 5.39 21.48
CA GLY A 352 -5.32 6.58 22.23
C GLY A 352 -4.93 7.87 21.51
N CYS A 353 -5.25 9.00 22.14
CA CYS A 353 -5.00 10.32 21.57
C CYS A 353 -3.51 10.66 21.44
N GLY A 354 -2.67 10.03 22.26
CA GLY A 354 -1.22 10.20 22.21
C GLY A 354 -0.65 9.88 20.83
N LEU A 355 -1.22 8.91 20.08
CA LEU A 355 -0.70 8.57 18.76
C LEU A 355 -0.68 9.80 17.84
N VAL A 356 -1.70 10.65 17.89
CA VAL A 356 -1.77 11.86 17.07
C VAL A 356 -0.99 13.01 17.73
N GLN A 357 -1.03 13.12 19.05
CA GLN A 357 -0.57 14.32 19.76
C GLN A 357 0.92 14.28 20.15
N GLU A 358 1.49 13.09 20.33
CA GLU A 358 2.81 12.87 20.93
C GLU A 358 3.81 12.26 19.96
N LYS A 359 5.10 12.36 20.28
CA LYS A 359 6.16 11.68 19.54
C LYS A 359 6.00 10.16 19.69
N CYS A 360 6.33 9.42 18.63
CA CYS A 360 6.26 7.96 18.62
C CYS A 360 7.27 7.30 19.57
N VAL A 361 8.44 7.92 19.73
CA VAL A 361 9.55 7.46 20.57
C VAL A 361 10.09 8.66 21.34
N VAL A 362 10.40 8.47 22.63
CA VAL A 362 11.00 9.48 23.51
C VAL A 362 12.21 8.85 24.18
N ASN A 363 13.40 9.42 23.96
CA ASN A 363 14.67 8.92 24.50
C ASN A 363 14.90 7.42 24.20
N GLY A 364 14.59 6.98 22.98
CA GLY A 364 14.71 5.58 22.56
C GLY A 364 13.63 4.64 23.12
N ILE A 365 12.64 5.15 23.85
CA ILE A 365 11.51 4.36 24.37
C ILE A 365 10.27 4.64 23.53
N SER A 366 9.73 3.59 22.90
CA SER A 366 8.48 3.66 22.14
C SER A 366 7.30 3.97 23.05
N GLN A 367 6.50 4.96 22.66
CA GLN A 367 5.24 5.30 23.33
C GLN A 367 4.09 4.40 22.83
N PHE A 368 4.28 3.71 21.69
CA PHE A 368 3.31 2.79 21.11
C PHE A 368 4.03 1.48 20.70
N PRO A 369 4.36 0.58 21.65
CA PRO A 369 5.22 -0.58 21.40
C PRO A 369 4.72 -1.56 20.33
N GLU A 370 3.41 -1.60 20.08
CA GLU A 370 2.80 -2.42 19.03
C GLU A 370 3.00 -1.84 17.61
N MET A 371 3.45 -0.58 17.50
CA MET A 371 3.59 0.15 16.24
C MET A 371 5.04 0.55 15.96
N PHE A 372 5.70 1.08 16.98
CA PHE A 372 7.05 1.65 16.89
C PHE A 372 7.99 0.93 17.85
N CYS A 373 9.28 1.03 17.55
CA CYS A 373 10.35 0.46 18.34
C CYS A 373 11.46 1.50 18.52
N GLY A 374 12.37 1.28 19.48
CA GLY A 374 13.46 2.22 19.76
C GLY A 374 14.79 1.54 20.11
N SER A 375 14.94 0.25 19.81
CA SER A 375 16.21 -0.45 20.06
C SER A 375 17.20 -0.11 18.95
N VAL A 376 18.23 0.66 19.30
CA VAL A 376 19.41 0.86 18.44
C VAL A 376 20.14 -0.48 18.27
N ASN A 377 20.66 -0.76 17.08
CA ASN A 377 21.37 -2.01 16.75
C ASN A 377 20.57 -3.29 17.04
N ALA A 378 19.25 -3.25 16.80
CA ALA A 378 18.42 -4.43 16.99
C ALA A 378 18.87 -5.57 16.07
N THR A 379 19.25 -6.71 16.65
CA THR A 379 19.58 -7.93 15.91
C THR A 379 18.43 -8.95 15.91
N LYS A 380 17.38 -8.69 16.69
CA LYS A 380 16.23 -9.59 16.85
C LYS A 380 15.30 -9.48 15.65
N LEU A 381 15.13 -10.59 14.97
CA LEU A 381 14.14 -10.75 13.91
C LEU A 381 12.77 -11.06 14.53
N VAL A 382 11.82 -10.13 14.44
CA VAL A 382 10.49 -10.18 15.06
C VAL A 382 9.40 -10.02 14.01
N CYS A 383 8.14 -10.28 14.34
CA CYS A 383 7.06 -10.04 13.40
C CYS A 383 6.85 -8.54 13.15
N ALA A 384 6.66 -8.16 11.89
CA ALA A 384 6.11 -6.85 11.56
C ALA A 384 4.66 -6.73 12.05
N SER A 385 4.17 -5.50 12.26
CA SER A 385 2.82 -5.23 12.82
C SER A 385 1.68 -5.85 11.99
N ASP A 386 1.87 -5.93 10.67
CA ASP A 386 0.93 -6.54 9.72
C ASP A 386 0.97 -8.08 9.68
N ARG A 387 1.95 -8.68 10.38
CA ARG A 387 2.20 -10.13 10.41
C ARG A 387 2.37 -10.75 9.02
N LEU A 388 2.70 -9.99 8.00
CA LEU A 388 2.96 -10.51 6.65
C LEU A 388 4.40 -11.02 6.50
N SER A 389 5.27 -10.64 7.43
CA SER A 389 6.71 -10.87 7.33
C SER A 389 7.37 -10.82 8.69
N VAL A 390 8.59 -11.36 8.74
CA VAL A 390 9.54 -11.13 9.82
C VAL A 390 10.39 -9.91 9.43
N GLY A 391 10.71 -9.05 10.37
CA GLY A 391 11.54 -7.87 10.16
C GLY A 391 12.41 -7.59 11.37
N MET A 392 13.01 -6.41 11.41
CA MET A 392 13.76 -5.94 12.59
C MET A 392 13.45 -4.49 12.87
N CYS A 393 13.64 -4.07 14.11
CA CYS A 393 13.56 -2.65 14.45
C CYS A 393 14.64 -1.90 13.67
N TYR A 394 14.21 -1.01 12.77
CA TYR A 394 15.13 -0.34 11.85
C TYR A 394 15.36 1.10 12.28
N VAL A 395 16.49 1.30 12.97
CA VAL A 395 17.04 2.61 13.34
C VAL A 395 18.33 2.80 12.54
N VAL A 396 18.47 3.96 11.90
CA VAL A 396 19.63 4.33 11.09
C VAL A 396 20.30 5.58 11.68
N ASP A 397 21.56 5.74 11.32
CA ASP A 397 22.34 6.96 11.58
C ASP A 397 22.26 7.87 10.36
N HIS A 398 21.61 9.03 10.53
CA HIS A 398 21.47 10.02 9.46
C HIS A 398 22.75 10.86 9.34
N PRO A 399 23.12 11.30 8.13
CA PRO A 399 24.37 12.05 7.92
C PRO A 399 24.40 13.41 8.64
N SER A 400 23.24 13.91 9.06
CA SER A 400 23.08 15.16 9.80
C SER A 400 21.99 15.01 10.88
N PRO A 401 22.02 15.83 11.94
CA PRO A 401 20.95 15.85 12.94
C PRO A 401 19.57 16.00 12.29
N LEU A 402 18.63 15.16 12.71
CA LEU A 402 17.24 15.26 12.29
C LEU A 402 16.61 16.56 12.82
N PRO A 403 15.59 17.12 12.14
CA PRO A 403 14.83 18.24 12.66
C PRO A 403 14.26 17.97 14.07
N PRO A 404 14.13 18.97 14.96
CA PRO A 404 13.73 18.76 16.37
C PRO A 404 12.43 17.95 16.57
N GLN A 405 11.47 18.09 15.67
CA GLN A 405 10.22 17.32 15.67
C GLN A 405 10.40 15.81 15.43
N PHE A 406 11.50 15.42 14.77
CA PHE A 406 11.86 14.04 14.42
C PHE A 406 13.01 13.46 15.27
N GLN A 407 13.56 14.23 16.21
CA GLN A 407 14.55 13.72 17.15
C GLN A 407 13.87 12.86 18.22
N TYR A 408 14.17 11.56 18.21
CA TYR A 408 13.55 10.55 19.07
C TYR A 408 14.51 9.93 20.09
N PHE A 409 15.81 10.14 19.90
CA PHE A 409 16.89 9.60 20.70
C PHE A 409 17.72 10.73 21.30
N ALA A 410 18.59 10.39 22.25
CA ALA A 410 19.53 11.36 22.82
C ALA A 410 20.53 11.85 21.75
N ASP A 411 20.92 10.97 20.84
CA ASP A 411 21.64 11.34 19.64
C ASP A 411 20.65 11.86 18.58
N ALA A 412 20.88 13.09 18.12
CA ALA A 412 20.01 13.77 17.17
C ALA A 412 20.11 13.20 15.74
N THR A 413 21.13 12.40 15.41
CA THR A 413 21.24 11.76 14.09
C THR A 413 20.48 10.44 14.00
N LEU A 414 20.06 9.86 15.12
CA LEU A 414 19.37 8.57 15.13
C LEU A 414 17.87 8.73 14.88
N GLY A 415 17.33 7.89 13.99
CA GLY A 415 15.91 7.81 13.68
C GLY A 415 15.57 6.60 12.82
N GLY A 416 14.30 6.42 12.49
CA GLY A 416 13.87 5.51 11.43
C GLY A 416 14.33 6.01 10.06
N ALA A 417 14.39 5.11 9.08
CA ALA A 417 14.78 5.47 7.70
C ALA A 417 13.60 5.98 6.84
N ASP A 418 12.37 5.66 7.22
CA ASP A 418 11.17 5.98 6.45
C ASP A 418 10.67 7.40 6.80
N VAL A 419 10.85 8.33 5.87
CA VAL A 419 10.42 9.73 6.03
C VAL A 419 8.90 9.87 6.16
N LYS A 420 8.11 8.96 5.56
CA LYS A 420 6.64 8.96 5.61
C LYS A 420 6.12 8.51 6.98
N MET A 421 6.96 7.80 7.72
CA MET A 421 6.74 7.45 9.13
C MET A 421 7.11 8.58 10.09
N ASP A 422 7.42 9.78 9.60
CA ASP A 422 8.03 10.88 10.38
C ASP A 422 9.38 10.48 10.99
N TYR A 423 10.14 9.59 10.35
CA TYR A 423 11.35 8.99 10.92
C TYR A 423 11.08 8.19 12.21
N CYS A 424 9.83 7.82 12.51
CA CYS A 424 9.55 6.90 13.61
C CYS A 424 10.12 5.51 13.29
N PRO A 425 10.98 4.93 14.15
CA PRO A 425 11.47 3.59 13.93
C PRO A 425 10.35 2.57 14.15
N TYR A 426 10.29 1.57 13.28
CA TYR A 426 9.34 0.47 13.35
C TYR A 426 10.03 -0.82 12.94
N VAL A 427 9.33 -1.95 13.10
CA VAL A 427 9.80 -3.23 12.58
C VAL A 427 9.67 -3.23 11.06
N GLN A 428 10.77 -2.96 10.36
CA GLN A 428 10.80 -2.93 8.91
C GLN A 428 11.02 -4.35 8.37
N PRO A 429 10.17 -4.80 7.43
CA PRO A 429 10.35 -6.10 6.80
C PRO A 429 11.37 -6.05 5.66
N PHE A 430 11.91 -7.21 5.31
CA PHE A 430 12.78 -7.39 4.15
C PHE A 430 12.05 -8.13 3.03
N SER A 431 12.51 -7.97 1.79
CA SER A 431 11.90 -8.62 0.62
C SER A 431 11.91 -10.15 0.73
N ASN A 432 12.97 -10.73 1.30
CA ASN A 432 13.18 -12.17 1.47
C ASN A 432 12.63 -12.75 2.79
N THR A 433 11.94 -11.95 3.60
CA THR A 433 11.36 -12.38 4.90
C THR A 433 9.82 -12.38 4.91
N LYS A 434 9.20 -12.27 3.74
CA LYS A 434 7.74 -12.38 3.56
C LYS A 434 7.26 -13.80 3.86
N CYS A 435 6.14 -13.93 4.56
CA CYS A 435 5.53 -15.24 4.82
C CYS A 435 4.81 -15.81 3.59
N SER A 436 4.55 -15.00 2.56
CA SER A 436 3.92 -15.44 1.32
C SER A 436 4.87 -16.21 0.39
N PHE A 437 6.18 -16.02 0.53
CA PHE A 437 7.19 -16.54 -0.40
C PHE A 437 8.41 -17.08 0.34
N ASP A 438 8.95 -18.21 -0.11
CA ASP A 438 10.13 -18.81 0.49
C ASP A 438 11.42 -18.14 -0.02
N GLY A 439 11.87 -17.13 0.71
CA GLY A 439 13.17 -16.49 0.50
C GLY A 439 14.37 -17.24 1.09
N ARG A 440 14.18 -18.46 1.62
CA ARG A 440 15.19 -19.31 2.27
C ARG A 440 15.98 -18.65 3.41
N PHE A 441 15.41 -17.64 4.05
CA PHE A 441 16.06 -16.87 5.11
C PHE A 441 15.53 -17.21 6.53
N LEU A 442 14.26 -17.63 6.64
CA LEU A 442 13.60 -17.80 7.94
C LEU A 442 13.59 -19.27 8.39
N ASN A 443 14.35 -19.59 9.44
CA ASN A 443 14.29 -20.91 10.07
C ASN A 443 12.91 -21.16 10.69
N GLY A 444 12.48 -22.42 10.76
CA GLY A 444 11.19 -22.82 11.35
C GLY A 444 9.94 -22.35 10.58
N SER A 445 10.09 -21.67 9.45
CA SER A 445 8.98 -21.01 8.75
C SER A 445 8.29 -21.89 7.70
N VAL A 446 7.00 -21.63 7.49
CA VAL A 446 6.18 -22.21 6.42
C VAL A 446 5.51 -21.12 5.62
N TYR A 447 5.63 -21.21 4.29
CA TYR A 447 5.21 -20.16 3.38
C TYR A 447 3.89 -20.46 2.67
N GLY A 448 3.21 -19.40 2.26
CA GLY A 448 2.03 -19.42 1.41
C GLY A 448 1.19 -18.15 1.52
N ALA A 449 0.27 -17.92 0.59
CA ALA A 449 -0.54 -16.70 0.51
C ALA A 449 -1.29 -16.34 1.82
N ARG A 450 -1.65 -17.35 2.62
CA ARG A 450 -2.30 -17.20 3.94
C ARG A 450 -1.37 -17.45 5.13
N SER A 451 -0.08 -17.63 4.92
CA SER A 451 0.87 -17.68 6.02
C SER A 451 1.02 -16.31 6.67
N ARG A 452 1.18 -16.30 7.99
CA ARG A 452 1.38 -15.10 8.79
C ARG A 452 2.52 -15.32 9.77
N CYS A 453 3.11 -14.23 10.24
CA CYS A 453 4.14 -14.24 11.26
C CYS A 453 3.51 -14.36 12.66
N PHE A 454 4.03 -15.31 13.42
CA PHE A 454 3.67 -15.56 14.82
C PHE A 454 4.86 -15.26 15.72
N ASP A 455 4.59 -14.57 16.82
CA ASP A 455 5.60 -14.16 17.78
C ASP A 455 6.11 -15.37 18.55
N ALA A 456 7.43 -15.52 18.62
CA ALA A 456 8.14 -16.50 19.43
C ALA A 456 9.05 -15.74 20.41
N THR A 457 8.44 -15.00 21.32
CA THR A 457 9.11 -13.96 22.14
C THR A 457 10.22 -14.49 23.05
N ALA A 458 10.15 -15.77 23.45
CA ALA A 458 11.21 -16.45 24.20
C ALA A 458 12.33 -17.04 23.32
N GLY A 459 12.24 -16.89 21.99
CA GLY A 459 13.04 -17.62 21.02
C GLY A 459 12.52 -19.04 20.78
N PHE A 460 13.16 -19.75 19.86
CA PHE A 460 12.86 -21.15 19.55
C PHE A 460 14.10 -21.89 19.05
N ALA A 461 14.05 -23.21 19.06
CA ALA A 461 15.10 -24.05 18.51
C ALA A 461 14.55 -25.04 17.48
N GLU A 462 15.22 -25.13 16.33
CA GLU A 462 14.91 -26.07 15.25
C GLU A 462 16.01 -27.14 15.19
N SER A 463 15.62 -28.42 15.23
CA SER A 463 16.56 -29.55 15.17
C SER A 463 17.73 -29.43 16.17
N GLY A 464 17.45 -28.97 17.40
CA GLY A 464 18.45 -28.80 18.46
C GLY A 464 19.32 -27.54 18.33
N ARG A 465 19.09 -26.66 17.35
CA ARG A 465 19.83 -25.40 17.18
C ARG A 465 18.94 -24.20 17.49
N SER A 466 19.38 -23.35 18.40
CA SER A 466 18.71 -22.10 18.73
C SER A 466 18.65 -21.17 17.51
N SER A 467 17.49 -20.55 17.30
CA SER A 467 17.27 -19.56 16.26
C SER A 467 17.55 -18.15 16.79
N ALA A 468 18.15 -17.29 15.96
CA ALA A 468 18.27 -15.86 16.25
C ALA A 468 16.94 -15.09 16.00
N GLN A 469 15.89 -15.80 15.60
CA GLN A 469 14.57 -15.25 15.31
C GLN A 469 13.64 -15.38 16.52
N TYR A 470 12.82 -14.36 16.67
CA TYR A 470 11.74 -14.21 17.65
C TYR A 470 10.37 -14.09 16.96
N GLY A 471 10.31 -14.40 15.67
CA GLY A 471 9.10 -14.56 14.88
C GLY A 471 9.31 -15.62 13.82
N LEU A 472 8.26 -16.34 13.46
CA LEU A 472 8.28 -17.35 12.39
C LEU A 472 6.97 -17.36 11.60
N CYS A 473 7.03 -17.77 10.34
CA CYS A 473 5.84 -17.89 9.50
C CYS A 473 5.14 -19.22 9.73
N ALA A 474 3.82 -19.20 9.92
CA ALA A 474 2.99 -20.41 9.96
C ALA A 474 1.79 -20.27 9.04
N LYS A 475 1.32 -21.38 8.47
CA LYS A 475 0.10 -21.38 7.65
C LYS A 475 -1.11 -21.14 8.55
N VAL A 476 -2.00 -20.25 8.12
CA VAL A 476 -3.25 -19.95 8.83
C VAL A 476 -4.44 -20.54 8.09
N HIS A 477 -5.32 -21.18 8.84
CA HIS A 477 -6.66 -21.55 8.39
C HIS A 477 -7.71 -20.84 9.25
N CYS A 478 -8.37 -19.86 8.65
CA CYS A 478 -9.43 -19.08 9.26
C CYS A 478 -10.75 -19.85 9.17
N GLY A 479 -11.44 -20.02 10.30
CA GLY A 479 -12.77 -20.59 10.36
C GLY A 479 -13.84 -19.61 9.87
N THR A 480 -15.10 -20.06 9.87
CA THR A 480 -16.27 -19.24 9.53
C THR A 480 -16.72 -18.33 10.69
N THR A 481 -16.23 -18.59 11.90
CA THR A 481 -16.37 -17.75 13.10
C THR A 481 -15.05 -17.03 13.39
N THR A 482 -14.95 -16.27 14.49
CA THR A 482 -13.72 -15.62 14.97
C THR A 482 -12.64 -16.60 15.50
N THR A 483 -12.57 -17.80 14.93
CA THR A 483 -11.63 -18.86 15.30
C THR A 483 -10.70 -19.18 14.14
N TYR A 484 -9.46 -19.56 14.46
CA TYR A 484 -8.50 -19.98 13.45
C TYR A 484 -7.56 -21.07 13.99
N SER A 485 -6.87 -21.71 13.06
CA SER A 485 -5.88 -22.74 13.35
C SER A 485 -4.60 -22.49 12.56
N VAL A 486 -3.49 -23.01 13.09
CA VAL A 486 -2.14 -22.77 12.59
C VAL A 486 -1.44 -24.08 12.29
N LYS A 487 -0.58 -24.07 11.27
CA LYS A 487 0.28 -25.20 10.93
C LYS A 487 1.72 -24.71 10.77
N VAL A 488 2.56 -25.08 11.73
CA VAL A 488 3.99 -24.77 11.78
C VAL A 488 4.81 -25.77 10.96
N LYS A 489 6.11 -25.52 10.80
CA LYS A 489 7.00 -26.37 9.99
C LYS A 489 7.05 -27.79 10.54
N GLY A 490 6.91 -28.78 9.65
CA GLY A 490 6.89 -30.20 9.98
C GLY A 490 5.73 -30.67 10.86
N ALA A 491 4.71 -29.84 11.13
CA ALA A 491 3.49 -30.30 11.78
C ALA A 491 2.67 -31.16 10.81
N ALA A 492 2.03 -32.22 11.30
CA ALA A 492 1.15 -33.06 10.48
C ALA A 492 -0.19 -32.36 10.21
N MET A 493 -0.78 -31.75 11.25
CA MET A 493 -2.14 -31.19 11.23
C MET A 493 -2.14 -29.70 11.61
N TYR A 494 -3.26 -29.04 11.36
CA TYR A 494 -3.52 -27.70 11.90
C TYR A 494 -3.95 -27.81 13.38
N THR A 495 -3.45 -26.91 14.22
CA THR A 495 -3.80 -26.82 15.64
C THR A 495 -4.56 -25.53 15.91
N ARG A 496 -5.63 -25.60 16.70
CA ARG A 496 -6.42 -24.42 17.06
C ARG A 496 -5.56 -23.43 17.84
N CYS A 497 -5.56 -22.17 17.42
CA CYS A 497 -4.85 -21.08 18.09
C CYS A 497 -5.87 -20.16 18.73
N LYS A 498 -5.99 -20.17 20.07
CA LYS A 498 -6.90 -19.27 20.78
C LYS A 498 -6.18 -17.94 21.04
N PRO A 499 -6.72 -16.78 20.64
CA PRO A 499 -6.08 -15.49 20.90
C PRO A 499 -5.66 -15.33 22.37
N GLY A 500 -4.43 -14.87 22.60
CA GLY A 500 -3.83 -14.66 23.92
C GLY A 500 -3.21 -15.92 24.56
N THR A 501 -3.37 -17.10 23.97
CA THR A 501 -2.68 -18.32 24.45
C THR A 501 -1.34 -18.54 23.75
N THR A 502 -0.48 -19.35 24.36
CA THR A 502 0.76 -19.83 23.74
C THR A 502 0.64 -21.31 23.34
N LEU A 503 1.31 -21.70 22.27
CA LEU A 503 1.41 -23.09 21.82
C LEU A 503 2.88 -23.52 21.80
N PRO A 504 3.29 -24.53 22.62
CA PRO A 504 4.65 -25.04 22.61
C PRO A 504 4.98 -25.71 21.28
N LEU A 505 6.05 -25.26 20.62
CA LEU A 505 6.41 -25.69 19.27
C LEU A 505 6.76 -27.18 19.20
N SER A 506 7.42 -27.72 20.23
CA SER A 506 7.78 -29.14 20.34
C SER A 506 6.56 -30.07 20.44
N LEU A 507 5.42 -29.56 20.93
CA LEU A 507 4.16 -30.30 20.95
C LEU A 507 3.43 -30.23 19.60
N LEU A 508 3.71 -29.21 18.77
CA LEU A 508 3.10 -29.04 17.46
C LEU A 508 3.85 -29.81 16.36
N SER A 509 5.17 -29.93 16.47
CA SER A 509 6.00 -30.64 15.50
C SER A 509 7.32 -31.13 16.09
N PRO A 510 7.79 -32.33 15.70
CA PRO A 510 9.11 -32.85 16.08
C PRO A 510 10.28 -32.04 15.50
N THR A 511 10.01 -31.13 14.55
CA THR A 511 11.03 -30.24 13.97
C THR A 511 11.62 -29.28 15.00
N PHE A 512 10.83 -28.94 16.03
CA PHE A 512 11.22 -27.99 17.06
C PHE A 512 11.60 -28.72 18.34
N SER A 513 12.74 -28.34 18.90
CA SER A 513 13.21 -28.87 20.19
C SER A 513 12.84 -27.97 21.36
N ASP A 514 12.56 -26.68 21.12
CA ASP A 514 12.17 -25.71 22.16
C ASP A 514 11.42 -24.50 21.56
N GLY A 515 10.77 -23.72 22.41
CA GLY A 515 10.06 -22.49 22.09
C GLY A 515 8.54 -22.63 22.05
N HIS A 516 7.86 -21.50 21.94
CA HIS A 516 6.41 -21.43 21.77
C HIS A 516 6.06 -20.27 20.83
N ILE A 517 4.89 -20.38 20.19
CA ILE A 517 4.28 -19.25 19.48
C ILE A 517 3.13 -18.66 20.30
N THR A 518 2.97 -17.34 20.25
CA THR A 518 1.81 -16.65 20.81
C THR A 518 0.72 -16.54 19.75
N CYS A 519 -0.51 -16.91 20.09
CA CYS A 519 -1.67 -16.79 19.22
C CYS A 519 -2.20 -15.34 19.24
N PRO A 520 -2.07 -14.58 18.14
CA PRO A 520 -2.54 -13.21 18.09
C PRO A 520 -4.08 -13.11 17.93
N PRO A 521 -4.65 -11.90 18.02
CA PRO A 521 -6.06 -11.64 17.70
C PRO A 521 -6.44 -12.14 16.31
N TYR A 522 -7.66 -12.64 16.16
CA TYR A 522 -8.17 -13.20 14.90
C TYR A 522 -7.97 -12.23 13.72
N ASP A 523 -8.34 -10.96 13.90
CA ASP A 523 -8.29 -9.94 12.85
C ASP A 523 -6.87 -9.68 12.33
N SER A 524 -5.84 -9.86 13.15
CA SER A 524 -4.45 -9.67 12.73
C SER A 524 -3.94 -10.73 11.75
N VAL A 525 -4.60 -11.89 11.68
CA VAL A 525 -4.20 -13.02 10.81
C VAL A 525 -5.25 -13.38 9.77
N CYS A 526 -6.52 -13.05 10.05
CA CYS A 526 -7.68 -13.41 9.24
C CYS A 526 -8.53 -12.20 8.80
N GLY A 527 -8.19 -10.97 9.21
CA GLY A 527 -8.98 -9.77 8.92
C GLY A 527 -8.97 -9.34 7.45
N MET A 528 -7.90 -9.69 6.71
CA MET A 528 -7.85 -9.47 5.25
C MET A 528 -8.75 -10.45 4.51
N ARG A 529 -9.82 -9.92 3.93
CA ARG A 529 -10.79 -10.67 3.11
C ARG A 529 -10.36 -10.64 1.65
N VAL A 530 -9.44 -11.53 1.27
CA VAL A 530 -9.17 -11.80 -0.15
C VAL A 530 -9.67 -13.20 -0.49
N ASP A 531 -10.60 -13.25 -1.45
CA ASP A 531 -11.08 -14.51 -2.01
C ASP A 531 -9.94 -15.19 -2.79
N THR A 532 -9.29 -16.11 -2.11
CA THR A 532 -8.13 -16.86 -2.61
C THR A 532 -8.52 -18.21 -3.20
N THR A 533 -9.82 -18.49 -3.37
CA THR A 533 -10.30 -19.75 -3.95
C THR A 533 -9.82 -19.91 -5.39
N LYS A 534 -9.77 -18.82 -6.17
CA LYS A 534 -9.19 -18.80 -7.53
C LYS A 534 -7.66 -18.87 -7.53
N ALA A 535 -6.98 -18.19 -6.60
CA ALA A 535 -5.52 -18.21 -6.47
C ALA A 535 -4.96 -19.63 -6.12
N ARG A 536 -5.67 -20.40 -5.28
CA ARG A 536 -5.26 -21.76 -4.86
C ARG A 536 -5.19 -22.78 -5.99
N ARG A 537 -6.00 -22.63 -7.05
CA ARG A 537 -5.96 -23.55 -8.20
C ARG A 537 -4.73 -23.33 -9.08
N ARG A 538 -4.07 -22.17 -8.99
CA ARG A 538 -3.06 -21.71 -9.97
C ARG A 538 -1.63 -21.71 -9.46
N GLY A 539 -1.40 -21.44 -8.17
CA GLY A 539 -0.08 -21.67 -7.56
C GLY A 539 0.36 -23.14 -7.57
N ALA A 540 -0.56 -24.06 -7.91
CA ALA A 540 -0.25 -25.46 -8.21
C ALA A 540 0.21 -25.68 -9.68
N ALA A 541 -0.24 -24.83 -10.61
CA ALA A 541 0.16 -24.87 -12.03
C ALA A 541 1.56 -24.24 -12.23
N GLU A 542 1.86 -23.11 -11.57
CA GLU A 542 3.21 -22.49 -11.59
C GLU A 542 4.31 -23.41 -11.05
N LYS A 543 3.96 -24.33 -10.12
CA LYS A 543 4.91 -25.34 -9.61
C LYS A 543 5.03 -26.58 -10.50
N GLY A 544 4.11 -26.77 -11.44
CA GLY A 544 4.08 -27.91 -12.37
C GLY A 544 5.02 -27.76 -13.57
N GLU A 545 5.48 -26.54 -13.88
CA GLU A 545 6.36 -26.27 -15.02
C GLU A 545 7.86 -26.43 -14.72
N ALA A 546 8.24 -26.67 -13.46
CA ALA A 546 9.64 -26.90 -13.08
C ALA A 546 10.11 -28.37 -13.18
N THR A 547 9.27 -29.31 -13.61
CA THR A 547 9.65 -30.73 -13.74
C THR A 547 9.10 -31.38 -15.01
N SER A 548 9.60 -30.98 -16.16
CA SER A 548 9.71 -31.87 -17.32
C SER A 548 10.74 -31.32 -18.30
N GLY A 549 11.95 -31.86 -18.23
CA GLY A 549 13.06 -31.38 -19.05
C GLY A 549 14.42 -31.96 -18.65
N GLN A 550 14.50 -33.26 -18.35
CA GLN A 550 15.75 -34.02 -18.48
C GLN A 550 15.43 -35.42 -18.96
N SER A 551 15.89 -35.69 -20.18
CA SER A 551 15.75 -36.91 -20.95
C SER A 551 16.71 -38.01 -20.49
N SER A 552 16.20 -39.24 -20.39
CA SER A 552 16.78 -40.47 -20.96
C SER A 552 15.87 -41.64 -20.65
#